data_AF-A0AB36D2N6-F1
#
_entry.id   AF-A0AB36D2N6-F1
#
_cell.length_a   1.000
_cell.length_b   1.000
_cell.length_c   1.000
_cell.angle_alpha   90.00
_cell.angle_beta   90.00
_cell.angle_gamma   90.00
#
_symmetry.space_group_name_H-M   'P 1'
#
loop_
_entity.id
_entity.type
_entity.pdbx_description
1 polymer ?
#
loop_
_entity_poly.entity_id
_entity_poly.type
_entity_poly.pdbx_seq_one_letter_code
_entity_poly.pdbx_strand_id
1 'polypeptide(L)'
;MRKLMLTGGLLMLTGCAGFGLPHHDPSQAWIELDSQQEDTALQALEVDDKASTDKRYFEVHPGRHELTVRYQFAVQPTNIGPDAEPLWRDCQLNVKFNDFNAGERYQLQAGNIGFRPWAKLYDQQRKVIGQGTPAGCQSS
;
A
#
# COMPACT_ATOMS: atom_id res chain seq x y z
N MET A 1 6.54 -62.51 -16.38
CA MET A 1 7.19 -61.23 -16.75
C MET A 1 6.16 -60.40 -17.51
N ARG A 2 5.41 -59.53 -16.84
CA ARG A 2 5.74 -58.11 -16.54
C ARG A 2 5.60 -57.20 -17.75
N LYS A 3 4.38 -56.68 -17.94
CA LYS A 3 4.07 -55.42 -18.62
C LYS A 3 2.90 -54.80 -17.83
N LEU A 4 3.17 -54.15 -16.68
CA LEU A 4 3.25 -52.68 -16.56
C LEU A 4 1.96 -52.06 -17.14
N MET A 5 0.83 -52.13 -16.43
CA MET A 5 0.36 -51.09 -15.47
C MET A 5 0.74 -49.68 -15.93
N LEU A 6 -0.16 -49.06 -16.70
CA LEU A 6 -0.05 -47.67 -17.14
C LEU A 6 -1.46 -47.10 -17.35
N THR A 7 -2.21 -47.00 -16.26
CA THR A 7 -3.48 -46.26 -16.23
C THR A 7 -3.66 -45.64 -14.85
N GLY A 8 -3.80 -44.30 -14.82
CA GLY A 8 -4.41 -43.62 -13.67
C GLY A 8 -3.49 -42.77 -12.80
N GLY A 9 -2.63 -41.94 -13.38
CA GLY A 9 -1.93 -40.86 -12.66
C GLY A 9 -2.34 -39.50 -13.20
N LEU A 10 -3.58 -39.05 -12.96
CA LEU A 10 -4.03 -37.71 -13.37
C LEU A 10 -5.00 -37.10 -12.36
N LEU A 11 -4.58 -37.01 -11.09
CA LEU A 11 -5.27 -36.23 -10.06
C LEU A 11 -4.19 -35.71 -9.13
N MET A 12 -4.02 -34.39 -9.05
CA MET A 12 -3.46 -33.58 -7.94
C MET A 12 -2.75 -32.32 -8.48
N LEU A 13 -3.49 -31.37 -9.08
CA LEU A 13 -3.01 -30.00 -9.32
C LEU A 13 -4.11 -28.95 -9.04
N THR A 14 -5.04 -29.26 -8.15
CA THR A 14 -5.89 -28.28 -7.45
C THR A 14 -5.23 -28.05 -6.09
N GLY A 15 -4.74 -26.90 -5.66
CA GLY A 15 -4.87 -25.54 -6.12
C GLY A 15 -4.31 -24.68 -4.98
N CYS A 16 -3.04 -24.28 -5.06
CA CYS A 16 -2.41 -23.40 -4.06
C CYS A 16 -2.60 -21.91 -4.40
N ALA A 17 -3.72 -21.54 -5.06
CA ALA A 17 -3.97 -20.17 -5.48
C ALA A 17 -4.94 -19.39 -4.57
N GLY A 18 -5.54 -20.04 -3.55
CA GLY A 18 -6.60 -19.42 -2.73
C GLY A 18 -6.34 -19.35 -1.23
N PHE A 19 -5.21 -19.85 -0.73
CA PHE A 19 -4.98 -19.98 0.71
C PHE A 19 -4.16 -18.78 1.23
N GLY A 20 -4.82 -17.62 1.39
CA GLY A 20 -4.26 -16.52 2.19
C GLY A 20 -4.38 -15.10 1.64
N LEU A 21 -4.92 -14.90 0.44
CA LEU A 21 -5.25 -13.55 -0.02
C LEU A 21 -6.55 -13.08 0.67
N PRO A 22 -6.57 -11.88 1.29
CA PRO A 22 -7.81 -11.33 1.86
C PRO A 22 -8.89 -11.28 0.78
N HIS A 23 -10.10 -11.72 1.12
CA HIS A 23 -11.24 -11.67 0.20
C HIS A 23 -11.57 -10.20 -0.07
N HIS A 24 -11.20 -9.72 -1.26
CA HIS A 24 -11.52 -8.36 -1.70
C HIS A 24 -13.03 -8.23 -1.96
N ASP A 25 -13.68 -7.20 -1.42
CA ASP A 25 -15.08 -6.90 -1.73
C ASP A 25 -15.19 -6.29 -3.15
N PRO A 26 -15.81 -6.97 -4.14
CA PRO A 26 -15.89 -6.45 -5.51
C PRO A 26 -16.78 -5.20 -5.63
N SER A 27 -17.55 -4.85 -4.60
CA SER A 27 -18.34 -3.62 -4.57
C SER A 27 -17.54 -2.38 -4.15
N GLN A 28 -16.27 -2.56 -3.75
CA GLN A 28 -15.39 -1.51 -3.25
C GLN A 28 -14.16 -1.35 -4.14
N ALA A 29 -13.54 -0.18 -4.05
CA ALA A 29 -12.24 0.09 -4.61
C ALA A 29 -11.16 -0.41 -3.64
N TRP A 30 -10.14 -1.08 -4.17
CA TRP A 30 -9.02 -1.56 -3.37
C TRP A 30 -7.79 -0.68 -3.58
N ILE A 31 -7.22 -0.17 -2.49
CA ILE A 31 -6.00 0.66 -2.52
C ILE A 31 -4.89 -0.06 -1.79
N GLU A 32 -3.92 -0.55 -2.55
CA GLU A 32 -2.72 -1.19 -2.04
C GLU A 32 -1.70 -0.14 -1.60
N LEU A 33 -1.02 -0.40 -0.48
CA LEU A 33 0.01 0.49 0.06
C LEU A 33 1.38 -0.05 -0.30
N ASP A 34 2.21 0.80 -0.91
CA ASP A 34 3.57 0.45 -1.32
C ASP A 34 4.57 1.51 -0.85
N SER A 35 5.54 1.08 -0.03
CA SER A 35 6.64 1.94 0.39
C SER A 35 7.84 1.74 -0.53
N GLN A 36 8.27 2.81 -1.22
CA GLN A 36 9.32 2.73 -2.24
C GLN A 36 10.75 2.52 -1.69
N GLN A 37 10.92 2.46 -0.37
CA GLN A 37 12.23 2.36 0.28
C GLN A 37 12.25 1.19 1.27
N GLU A 38 13.41 0.55 1.37
CA GLU A 38 13.71 -0.45 2.40
C GLU A 38 13.63 0.18 3.79
N ASP A 39 13.29 -0.64 4.80
CA ASP A 39 13.16 -0.21 6.20
C ASP A 39 12.21 0.98 6.41
N THR A 40 11.20 1.14 5.56
CA THR A 40 10.11 2.11 5.77
C THR A 40 8.79 1.42 6.03
N ALA A 41 7.88 2.11 6.71
CA ALA A 41 6.55 1.58 7.02
C ALA A 41 5.47 2.53 6.49
N LEU A 42 4.59 2.01 5.63
CA LEU A 42 3.41 2.70 5.13
C LEU A 42 2.16 2.00 5.65
N GLN A 43 1.27 2.74 6.30
CA GLN A 43 0.08 2.18 6.95
C GLN A 43 -1.16 3.04 6.66
N ALA A 44 -2.29 2.37 6.46
CA ALA A 44 -3.60 3.02 6.43
C ALA A 44 -4.00 3.47 7.83
N LEU A 45 -4.35 4.74 7.99
CA LEU A 45 -4.85 5.29 9.25
C LEU A 45 -6.34 5.60 9.19
N GLU A 46 -6.79 6.38 8.20
CA GLU A 46 -8.16 6.87 8.15
C GLU A 46 -8.70 6.95 6.71
N VAL A 47 -10.03 6.80 6.59
CA VAL A 47 -10.83 7.10 5.41
C VAL A 47 -11.92 8.08 5.84
N ASP A 48 -11.96 9.26 5.23
CA ASP A 48 -12.94 10.33 5.55
C ASP A 48 -13.07 10.58 7.07
N ASP A 49 -11.94 10.86 7.72
CA ASP A 49 -11.84 11.14 9.16
C ASP A 49 -12.26 9.98 10.09
N LYS A 50 -12.38 8.76 9.56
CA LYS A 50 -12.68 7.55 10.33
C LYS A 50 -11.53 6.56 10.26
N ALA A 51 -11.19 5.97 11.40
CA ALA A 51 -10.13 4.97 11.48
C ALA A 51 -10.33 3.82 10.46
N SER A 52 -9.27 3.49 9.73
CA SER A 52 -9.24 2.37 8.80
C SER A 52 -9.39 1.05 9.55
N THR A 53 -10.05 0.10 8.90
CA THR A 53 -10.30 -1.23 9.46
C THR A 53 -9.05 -2.12 9.37
N ASP A 54 -8.29 -2.00 8.29
CA ASP A 54 -7.01 -2.68 8.09
C ASP A 54 -5.91 -1.63 7.88
N LYS A 55 -4.70 -1.91 8.36
CA LYS A 55 -3.54 -1.00 8.21
C LYS A 55 -2.76 -1.26 6.93
N ARG A 56 -3.00 -2.37 6.24
CA ARG A 56 -2.21 -2.84 5.09
C ARG A 56 -2.72 -2.32 3.74
N TYR A 57 -3.99 -1.92 3.68
CA TYR A 57 -4.69 -1.45 2.49
C TYR A 57 -5.89 -0.60 2.90
N PHE A 58 -6.50 0.07 1.92
CA PHE A 58 -7.86 0.61 2.08
C PHE A 58 -8.84 -0.16 1.19
N GLU A 59 -10.05 -0.31 1.71
CA GLU A 59 -11.26 -0.63 0.95
C GLU A 59 -12.22 0.53 1.13
N VAL A 60 -12.65 1.14 0.03
CA VAL A 60 -13.56 2.28 0.04
C VAL A 60 -14.69 2.08 -0.95
N HIS A 61 -15.86 2.63 -0.65
CA HIS A 61 -16.97 2.62 -1.60
C HIS A 61 -16.64 3.45 -2.86
N PRO A 62 -17.39 3.27 -3.95
CA PRO A 62 -17.21 4.10 -5.13
C PRO A 62 -17.52 5.57 -4.84
N GLY A 63 -16.69 6.47 -5.37
CA GLY A 63 -16.83 7.91 -5.26
C GLY A 63 -15.63 8.60 -4.63
N ARG A 64 -15.92 9.71 -3.94
CA ARG A 64 -14.92 10.64 -3.41
C ARG A 64 -14.53 10.27 -1.99
N HIS A 65 -13.23 10.08 -1.78
CA HIS A 65 -12.66 9.78 -0.48
C HIS A 65 -11.37 10.56 -0.22
N GLU A 66 -11.13 10.88 1.04
CA GLU A 66 -9.81 11.27 1.57
C GLU A 66 -9.19 10.09 2.32
N LEU A 67 -7.98 9.70 1.92
CA LEU A 67 -7.20 8.64 2.55
C LEU A 67 -6.05 9.25 3.36
N THR A 68 -5.96 8.91 4.64
CA THR A 68 -4.86 9.32 5.51
C THR A 68 -3.93 8.13 5.74
N VAL A 69 -2.66 8.27 5.37
CA VAL A 69 -1.62 7.25 5.60
C VAL A 69 -0.58 7.74 6.59
N ARG A 70 -0.04 6.79 7.37
CA ARG A 70 1.18 6.98 8.17
C ARG A 70 2.36 6.48 7.37
N TYR A 71 3.38 7.32 7.21
CA TYR A 71 4.65 6.96 6.60
C TYR A 71 5.79 7.20 7.57
N GLN A 72 6.45 6.10 7.97
CA GLN A 72 7.64 6.13 8.82
C GLN A 72 8.88 5.83 7.99
N PHE A 73 9.89 6.68 8.11
CA PHE A 73 11.13 6.58 7.34
C PHE A 73 12.33 7.15 8.09
N ALA A 74 13.52 6.66 7.76
CA ALA A 74 14.77 7.22 8.25
C ALA A 74 15.30 8.29 7.29
N VAL A 75 15.58 9.48 7.82
CA VAL A 75 16.34 10.51 7.11
C VAL A 75 17.80 10.13 7.17
N GLN A 76 18.41 9.90 6.01
CA GLN A 76 19.81 9.48 5.93
C GLN A 76 20.75 10.60 6.44
N PRO A 77 21.90 10.25 7.05
CA PRO A 77 22.91 11.20 7.56
C PRO A 77 23.31 12.29 6.54
N THR A 78 23.39 11.92 5.26
CA THR A 78 23.69 12.83 4.14
C THR A 78 22.72 14.02 4.02
N ASN A 79 21.53 13.92 4.59
CA ASN A 79 20.53 14.99 4.64
C ASN A 79 20.51 15.74 5.98
N ILE A 80 21.33 15.36 6.95
CA ILE A 80 21.37 15.92 8.32
C ILE A 80 22.71 16.62 8.57
N GLY A 81 23.82 15.92 8.39
CA GLY A 81 25.18 16.40 8.65
C GLY A 81 26.22 15.27 8.62
N PRO A 82 27.53 15.61 8.50
CA PRO A 82 28.60 14.65 8.24
C PRO A 82 28.80 13.56 9.32
N ASP A 83 28.36 13.82 10.56
CA ASP A 83 28.50 12.91 11.71
C ASP A 83 27.15 12.55 12.35
N ALA A 84 26.05 12.74 11.63
CA ALA A 84 24.71 12.49 12.15
C ALA A 84 24.33 11.01 12.03
N GLU A 85 23.62 10.48 13.02
CA GLU A 85 22.92 9.20 12.89
C GLU A 85 21.62 9.37 12.07
N PRO A 86 21.11 8.30 11.42
CA PRO A 86 19.82 8.35 10.75
C PRO A 86 18.70 8.80 11.69
N LEU A 87 17.91 9.78 11.27
CA LEU A 87 16.80 10.30 12.08
C LEU A 87 15.47 9.73 11.61
N TRP A 88 14.78 9.01 12.49
CA TRP A 88 13.44 8.50 12.21
C TRP A 88 12.38 9.59 12.23
N ARG A 89 11.55 9.58 11.20
CA ARG A 89 10.40 10.45 11.04
C ARG A 89 9.14 9.61 10.97
N ASP A 90 8.09 10.14 11.58
CA ASP A 90 6.75 9.60 11.54
C ASP A 90 5.82 10.69 11.02
N CYS A 91 5.33 10.50 9.80
CA CYS A 91 4.55 11.49 9.07
C CYS A 91 3.17 10.95 8.71
N GLN A 92 2.19 11.84 8.68
CA GLN A 92 0.88 11.58 8.09
C GLN A 92 0.73 12.34 6.78
N LEU A 93 0.13 11.70 5.79
CA LEU A 93 -0.14 12.26 4.46
C LEU A 93 -1.60 12.01 4.09
N ASN A 94 -2.28 13.05 3.59
CA ASN A 94 -3.65 12.96 3.11
C ASN A 94 -3.69 12.94 1.58
N VAL A 95 -4.40 11.97 1.00
CA VAL A 95 -4.58 11.83 -0.44
C VAL A 95 -6.07 11.91 -0.76
N LYS A 96 -6.47 12.90 -1.57
CA LYS A 96 -7.86 13.07 -2.02
C LYS A 96 -8.02 12.56 -3.45
N PHE A 97 -9.06 11.77 -3.69
CA PHE A 97 -9.46 11.36 -5.03
C PHE A 97 -10.98 11.23 -5.12
N ASN A 98 -11.55 11.62 -6.26
CA ASN A 98 -12.99 11.81 -6.41
C ASN A 98 -13.72 10.60 -7.02
N ASP A 99 -12.98 9.74 -7.72
CA ASP A 99 -13.55 8.80 -8.67
C ASP A 99 -13.03 7.36 -8.42
N PHE A 100 -13.03 6.93 -7.15
CA PHE A 100 -12.82 5.51 -6.84
C PHE A 100 -13.96 4.69 -7.42
N ASN A 101 -13.67 3.57 -8.08
CA ASN A 101 -14.67 2.71 -8.71
C ASN A 101 -14.66 1.30 -8.10
N ALA A 102 -15.85 0.68 -8.04
CA ALA A 102 -16.01 -0.68 -7.55
C ALA A 102 -15.18 -1.68 -8.38
N GLY A 103 -14.46 -2.57 -7.72
CA GLY A 103 -13.65 -3.60 -8.35
C GLY A 103 -12.34 -3.10 -8.97
N GLU A 104 -12.12 -1.79 -9.00
CA GLU A 104 -10.86 -1.21 -9.46
C GLU A 104 -9.76 -1.33 -8.39
N ARG A 105 -8.52 -1.37 -8.87
CA ARG A 105 -7.33 -1.46 -8.02
C ARG A 105 -6.48 -0.22 -8.20
N TYR A 106 -6.05 0.34 -7.09
CA TYR A 106 -5.20 1.50 -7.03
C TYR A 106 -3.97 1.18 -6.19
N GLN A 107 -2.90 1.93 -6.42
CA GLN A 107 -1.69 1.82 -5.63
C GLN A 107 -1.35 3.18 -5.03
N LEU A 108 -1.25 3.27 -3.71
CA LEU A 108 -0.76 4.44 -3.02
C LEU A 108 0.70 4.18 -2.65
N GLN A 109 1.60 4.90 -3.31
CA GLN A 109 3.02 4.86 -3.01
C GLN A 109 3.43 6.01 -2.11
N ALA A 110 4.34 5.75 -1.18
CA ALA A 110 4.97 6.80 -0.37
C ALA A 110 6.51 6.71 -0.41
N GLY A 111 7.14 7.86 -0.20
CA GLY A 111 8.58 8.01 -0.14
C GLY A 111 8.97 9.33 0.50
N ASN A 112 10.27 9.61 0.56
CA ASN A 112 10.80 10.89 1.03
C ASN A 112 11.99 11.37 0.19
N ILE A 113 12.25 12.67 0.27
CA ILE A 113 13.49 13.31 -0.17
C ILE A 113 14.01 14.11 1.02
N GLY A 114 15.09 13.62 1.64
CA GLY A 114 15.54 14.12 2.93
C GLY A 114 14.40 14.07 3.95
N PHE A 115 14.04 15.23 4.51
CA PHE A 115 12.95 15.37 5.49
C PHE A 115 11.55 15.45 4.88
N ARG A 116 11.41 15.56 3.56
CA ARG A 116 10.12 15.84 2.90
C ARG A 116 9.46 14.52 2.48
N PRO A 117 8.38 14.08 3.14
CA PRO A 117 7.61 12.95 2.66
C PRO A 117 6.77 13.34 1.44
N TRP A 118 6.41 12.35 0.63
CA TRP A 118 5.46 12.47 -0.45
C TRP A 118 4.63 11.19 -0.55
N ALA A 119 3.41 11.32 -1.05
CA ALA A 119 2.58 10.18 -1.46
C ALA A 119 1.97 10.44 -2.84
N LYS A 120 1.75 9.38 -3.60
CA LYS A 120 1.12 9.41 -4.93
C LYS A 120 0.16 8.24 -5.07
N LEU A 121 -1.02 8.53 -5.63
CA LEU A 121 -2.00 7.52 -5.98
C LEU A 121 -1.91 7.22 -7.47
N TYR A 122 -1.88 5.93 -7.80
CA TYR A 122 -1.79 5.41 -9.14
C TYR A 122 -3.03 4.58 -9.47
N ASP A 123 -3.50 4.69 -10.72
CA ASP A 123 -4.48 3.76 -11.29
C ASP A 123 -3.82 2.46 -11.78
N GLN A 124 -4.64 1.53 -12.28
CA GLN A 124 -4.18 0.25 -12.86
C GLN A 124 -3.23 0.43 -14.05
N GLN A 125 -3.28 1.57 -14.75
CA GLN A 125 -2.39 1.88 -15.87
C GLN A 125 -1.08 2.54 -15.39
N ARG A 126 -0.86 2.63 -14.06
CA ARG A 126 0.29 3.29 -13.41
C ARG A 126 0.38 4.78 -13.72
N LYS A 127 -0.74 5.44 -14.01
CA LYS A 127 -0.81 6.89 -14.11
C LYS A 127 -1.06 7.48 -12.74
N VAL A 128 -0.36 8.57 -12.42
CA VAL A 128 -0.61 9.33 -11.20
C VAL A 128 -1.96 10.06 -11.33
N ILE A 129 -2.88 9.75 -10.43
CA ILE A 129 -4.24 10.32 -10.38
C ILE A 129 -4.51 11.11 -9.09
N GLY A 130 -3.59 11.04 -8.11
CA GLY A 130 -3.67 11.79 -6.87
C GLY A 130 -2.30 12.02 -6.26
N GLN A 131 -2.18 13.09 -5.46
CA GLN A 131 -0.97 13.45 -4.74
C GLN A 131 -1.30 13.69 -3.27
N GLY A 132 -0.41 13.23 -2.40
CA GLY A 132 -0.51 13.40 -0.97
C GLY A 132 -0.06 14.77 -0.50
N THR A 133 -0.75 15.30 0.49
CA THR A 133 -0.40 16.52 1.20
C THR A 133 0.01 16.17 2.63
N PRO A 134 1.12 16.72 3.17
CA PRO A 134 1.50 16.46 4.55
C PRO A 134 0.47 16.97 5.54
N ALA A 135 0.02 16.09 6.43
CA ALA A 135 -0.92 16.39 7.52
C ALA A 135 -0.22 16.55 8.88
N GLY A 136 1.06 16.23 8.96
CA GLY A 136 1.89 16.42 10.15
C GLY A 136 3.07 15.47 10.16
N CYS A 137 4.19 15.87 10.77
CA CYS A 137 5.35 15.01 10.95
C CYS A 137 5.97 15.24 12.32
N GLN A 138 6.14 14.16 13.07
CA GLN A 138 6.86 14.14 14.35
C GLN A 138 8.21 13.43 14.21
N SER A 139 9.10 13.68 15.17
CA SER A 139 10.24 12.79 15.41
C SER A 139 9.70 11.51 16.04
N SER A 140 10.08 10.36 15.49
CA SER A 140 9.73 9.06 16.09
C SER A 140 10.70 8.64 17.18
#